data_AF-A0A2N2DM10-F1
#
_entry.id   AF-A0A2N2DM10-F1
#
_cell.length_a   1.000
_cell.length_b   1.000
_cell.length_c   1.000
_cell.angle_alpha   90.00
_cell.angle_beta   90.00
_cell.angle_gamma   90.00
#
_symmetry.space_group_name_H-M   'P 1'
#
loop_
_entity.id
_entity.type
_entity.pdbx_description
1 polymer ?
#
loop_
_entity_poly.entity_id
_entity_poly.type
_entity_poly.pdbx_seq_one_letter_code
_entity_poly.pdbx_strand_id
1 'polypeptide(L)' 'MKNVILDVDTGVDDALGILFAARNEDFNLLGITVRHSFRPHSTIPFC' A
#
# COMPACT_ATOMS: atom_id res chain seq x y z
N MET A 1 6.56 11.97 -14.49
CA MET A 1 5.78 10.73 -14.29
C MET A 1 6.70 9.53 -14.10
N LYS A 2 6.79 9.02 -12.88
CA LYS A 2 7.50 7.77 -12.56
C LYS A 2 6.48 6.66 -12.33
N ASN A 3 6.71 5.52 -12.97
CA ASN A 3 5.90 4.33 -12.74
C ASN A 3 6.30 3.71 -11.40
N VAL A 4 5.31 3.48 -10.53
CA VAL A 4 5.54 2.97 -9.18
C VAL A 4 4.54 1.86 -8.83
N ILE A 5 5.01 0.88 -8.05
CA ILE A 5 4.19 -0.12 -7.37
C ILE A 5 4.41 0.11 -5.87
N LEU A 6 3.34 0.23 -5.11
CA LEU A 6 3.40 0.43 -3.65
C LEU A 6 3.20 -0.91 -2.94
N ASP A 7 4.17 -1.29 -2.12
CA ASP A 7 4.06 -2.44 -1.22
C ASP A 7 3.80 -1.93 0.21
N VAL A 8 2.65 -2.27 0.78
CA VAL A 8 2.15 -1.67 2.04
C VAL A 8 1.74 -2.71 3.08
N ASP A 9 1.76 -2.33 4.36
CA ASP A 9 1.56 -3.22 5.51
C ASP A 9 0.27 -2.92 6.31
N THR A 10 -0.70 -2.23 5.69
CA THR A 10 -2.04 -1.84 6.21
C THR A 10 -2.06 -0.88 7.41
N GLY A 11 -0.98 -0.15 7.65
CA GLY A 11 -0.92 0.93 8.62
C GLY A 11 -1.76 2.16 8.23
N VAL A 12 -2.04 3.03 9.20
CA VAL A 12 -2.69 4.33 8.96
C VAL A 12 -1.80 5.24 8.10
N ASP A 13 -0.49 5.15 8.30
CA ASP A 13 0.56 5.78 7.51
C ASP A 13 0.59 5.27 6.07
N ASP A 14 0.40 3.97 5.86
CA ASP A 14 0.29 3.39 4.51
C ASP A 14 -0.92 3.94 3.75
N ALA A 15 -2.07 4.07 4.44
CA ALA A 15 -3.28 4.62 3.83
C ALA A 15 -3.07 6.08 3.35
N LEU A 16 -2.34 6.87 4.13
CA LEU A 16 -1.93 8.23 3.73
C LEU A 16 -0.98 8.18 2.54
N GLY A 17 0.03 7.30 2.56
CA GLY A 17 0.99 7.11 1.47
C GLY A 17 0.30 6.76 0.15
N ILE A 18 -0.68 5.86 0.18
CA ILE A 18 -1.50 5.51 -0.98
C ILE A 18 -2.26 6.72 -1.50
N LEU A 19 -2.90 7.50 -0.63
CA LEU A 19 -3.66 8.69 -1.02
C LEU A 19 -2.77 9.74 -1.71
N PHE A 20 -1.58 9.97 -1.16
CA PHE A 20 -0.62 10.91 -1.75
C PHE A 20 -0.11 10.42 -3.11
N ALA A 21 0.26 9.14 -3.22
CA ALA A 21 0.72 8.57 -4.48
C ALA A 21 -0.37 8.55 -5.56
N ALA A 22 -1.62 8.32 -5.18
CA ALA A 22 -2.75 8.30 -6.11
C ALA A 22 -3.16 9.71 -6.62
N ARG A 23 -2.84 10.77 -5.88
CA ARG A 23 -3.21 12.16 -6.22
C ARG A 23 -2.09 13.00 -6.79
N ASN A 24 -0.86 12.50 -6.79
CA ASN A 24 0.28 13.27 -7.25
C ASN A 24 0.56 13.01 -8.74
N GLU A 25 0.58 14.08 -9.55
CA GLU A 25 0.80 14.03 -11.00
C GLU A 25 2.21 13.53 -11.39
N ASP A 26 3.17 13.55 -10.45
CA ASP A 26 4.51 13.03 -10.67
C ASP A 26 4.59 11.50 -10.66
N PHE A 27 3.59 10.82 -10.10
CA PHE A 27 3.55 9.37 -9.97
C PHE A 27 2.45 8.76 -10.84
N ASN A 28 2.80 7.68 -11.52
CA ASN A 28 1.84 6.80 -12.18
C ASN A 28 1.77 5.50 -11.38
N LEU A 29 0.78 5.41 -10.51
CA LEU A 29 0.58 4.26 -9.63
C LEU A 29 0.03 3.08 -10.44
N LEU A 30 0.88 2.08 -10.68
CA LEU A 30 0.53 0.90 -11.47
C LEU A 30 -0.25 -0.15 -10.67
N GLY A 31 -0.05 -0.18 -9.37
CA GLY A 31 -0.69 -1.16 -8.49
C GLY A 31 -0.21 -1.05 -7.04
N ILE A 32 -0.96 -1.69 -6.15
CA ILE A 32 -0.68 -1.77 -4.72
C ILE A 32 -0.62 -3.24 -4.35
N THR A 33 0.47 -3.66 -3.71
CA THR A 33 0.61 -4.96 -3.06
C THR A 33 0.49 -4.78 -1.56
N VAL A 34 -0.16 -5.75 -0.90
CA VAL A 34 -0.34 -5.73 0.54
C VAL A 34 0.44 -6.89 1.12
N ARG A 35 1.31 -6.58 2.09
CA ARG A 35 2.08 -7.56 2.84
C ARG A 35 1.48 -7.67 4.23
N HIS A 36 1.44 -8.91 4.72
CA HIS A 36 1.00 -9.20 6.07
C HIS A 36 2.20 -9.00 7.00
N SER A 37 2.50 -7.75 7.35
CA SER A 37 3.45 -7.49 8.42
C SER A 37 2.85 -7.91 9.76
N PHE A 38 3.72 -8.23 10.72
CA PHE A 38 3.46 -8.95 11.97
C PHE A 38 2.64 -8.13 13.00
N ARG A 39 1.55 -7.47 12.59
CA ARG A 39 0.48 -7.05 13.50
C ARG A 39 -0.61 -8.13 13.44
N PRO A 40 -1.05 -8.68 14.59
CA PRO A 40 -2.16 -9.62 14.62
C PRO A 40 -3.45 -8.84 14.38
N HIS A 41 -3.72 -8.45 13.13
CA HIS A 41 -5.06 -8.12 12.72
C HIS A 41 -5.73 -9.42 12.31
N SER A 42 -6.37 -10.03 13.31
CA SER A 42 -7.40 -11.06 13.18
C SER A 42 -7.11 -12.14 12.14
N THR A 43 -6.57 -13.27 12.61
CA THR A 43 -6.79 -14.63 12.09
C THR A 43 -7.71 -14.75 10.87
N ILE A 44 -7.17 -14.53 9.67
CA ILE A 44 -7.75 -15.06 8.44
C ILE A 44 -6.64 -15.90 7.80
N PRO A 45 -6.77 -17.25 7.76
CA PRO A 45 -5.76 -18.08 7.16
C PRO A 45 -5.92 -17.99 5.64
N PHE A 46 -5.03 -17.25 4.97
CA PHE A 46 -4.83 -17.40 3.53
C PHE A 46 -3.35 -17.39 3.20
N CYS A 47 -2.75 -18.58 3.38
CA CYS A 47 -1.76 -19.28 2.54
C CYS A 47 -0.96 -20.22 3.45
#